data_AF-A0A970EXY0-F1
#
_entry.id   AF-A0A970EXY0-F1
#
_cell.length_a   1.000
_cell.length_b   1.000
_cell.length_c   1.000
_cell.angle_alpha   90.00
_cell.angle_beta   90.00
_cell.angle_gamma   90.00
#
_symmetry.space_group_name_H-M   'P 1'
#
loop_
_entity.id
_entity.type
_entity.pdbx_description
1 polymer ?
#
loop_
_entity_poly.entity_id
_entity_poly.type
_entity_poly.pdbx_seq_one_letter_code
_entity_poly.pdbx_strand_id
1 'polypeptide(L)'
;KISSIHVNAWFGKYDKLGMSLKLLKEVFGEPEPETCAMFFGDSPNDEPMFAHFPHTCAVANIVPFMDEIKHKPAYITAKEAGAGFNEAVELILSKRG
;
A
#
# COMPACT_ATOMS: atom_id res chain seq x y z
N LYS A 1 10.56 -0.91 22.07
CA LYS A 1 10.11 0.40 22.60
C LYS A 1 9.36 1.09 21.47
N ILE A 2 8.05 0.90 21.39
CA ILE A 2 7.23 1.46 20.31
C ILE A 2 7.15 2.96 20.53
N SER A 3 7.80 3.73 19.67
CA SER A 3 7.69 5.18 19.65
C SER A 3 6.61 5.54 18.64
N SER A 4 5.43 5.98 19.08
CA SER A 4 4.46 6.64 18.20
C SER A 4 3.75 7.76 18.95
N ILE A 5 4.12 9.01 18.64
CA ILE A 5 3.53 10.24 19.20
C ILE A 5 2.21 10.58 18.47
N HIS A 6 1.78 9.79 17.49
CA HIS A 6 0.65 10.11 16.61
C HIS A 6 -0.40 9.00 16.65
N VAL A 7 -1.57 9.35 17.19
CA VAL A 7 -2.83 8.64 16.94
C VAL A 7 -3.59 9.50 15.94
N ASN A 8 -3.89 8.94 14.77
CA ASN A 8 -4.76 9.62 13.81
C ASN A 8 -6.20 9.22 14.10
N ALA A 9 -7.04 10.21 14.39
CA ALA A 9 -8.48 10.04 14.58
C ALA A 9 -9.22 11.10 13.76
N TRP A 10 -10.29 10.69 13.10
CA TRP A 10 -11.13 11.57 12.28
C TRP A 10 -12.60 11.20 12.46
N PHE A 11 -13.48 12.17 12.26
CA PHE A 11 -14.92 11.97 12.27
C PHE A 11 -15.42 11.77 10.83
N GLY A 12 -15.94 10.58 10.52
CA GLY A 12 -16.43 10.23 9.19
C GLY A 12 -15.79 8.95 8.64
N LYS A 13 -16.24 8.51 7.46
CA LYS A 13 -15.68 7.35 6.75
C LYS A 13 -14.56 7.83 5.81
N TYR A 14 -13.35 7.90 6.35
CA TYR A 14 -12.14 8.13 5.55
C TYR A 14 -11.26 6.89 5.65
N ASP A 15 -10.90 6.36 4.49
CA ASP A 15 -9.93 5.29 4.34
C ASP A 15 -8.93 5.66 3.25
N LYS A 16 -7.81 4.93 3.19
CA LYS A 16 -6.74 5.15 2.22
C LYS A 16 -7.26 5.01 0.78
N LEU A 17 -8.20 4.11 0.54
CA LEU A 17 -8.74 3.82 -0.79
C LEU A 17 -9.56 4.97 -1.35
N GLY A 18 -10.58 5.40 -0.61
CA GLY A 18 -11.45 6.50 -1.02
C GLY A 18 -10.66 7.77 -1.30
N MET A 19 -9.67 8.10 -0.45
CA MET A 19 -8.82 9.26 -0.68
C MET A 19 -7.86 9.10 -1.86
N SER A 20 -7.29 7.91 -2.07
CA SER A 20 -6.40 7.65 -3.20
C SER A 20 -7.14 7.74 -4.53
N LEU A 21 -8.31 7.10 -4.64
CA LEU A 21 -9.14 7.17 -5.86
C LEU A 21 -9.61 8.60 -6.14
N LYS A 22 -9.99 9.34 -5.10
CA LYS A 22 -10.35 10.75 -5.25
C LYS A 22 -9.17 11.58 -5.77
N LEU A 23 -7.98 11.42 -5.19
CA LEU A 23 -6.77 12.13 -5.62
C LEU A 23 -6.40 11.80 -7.07
N LEU A 24 -6.39 10.52 -7.42
CA LEU A 24 -6.04 10.05 -8.76
C LEU A 24 -7.01 10.61 -9.81
N LYS A 25 -8.30 10.62 -9.51
CA LYS A 25 -9.31 11.21 -10.39
C LYS A 25 -9.23 12.73 -10.48
N GLU A 26 -9.23 13.42 -9.34
CA GLU A 26 -9.43 14.89 -9.31
C GLU A 26 -8.15 15.67 -9.61
N VAL A 27 -6.99 15.16 -9.22
CA VAL A 27 -5.70 15.85 -9.37
C VAL A 27 -4.91 15.31 -10.55
N PHE A 28 -4.89 13.99 -10.74
CA PHE A 28 -4.11 13.36 -11.80
C PHE A 28 -4.93 13.06 -13.07
N GLY A 29 -6.26 13.19 -13.01
CA GLY A 29 -7.13 12.92 -14.16
C GLY A 29 -7.14 11.44 -14.58
N GLU A 30 -6.81 10.52 -13.67
CA GLU A 30 -6.74 9.09 -13.93
C GLU A 30 -8.06 8.40 -13.55
N PRO A 31 -8.88 7.98 -14.54
CA PRO A 31 -10.18 7.36 -14.27
C PRO A 31 -10.09 5.86 -13.94
N GLU A 32 -9.02 5.17 -14.30
CA GLU A 32 -8.86 3.71 -14.14
C GLU A 32 -7.50 3.37 -13.50
N PRO A 33 -7.23 3.87 -12.28
CA PRO A 33 -5.92 3.76 -11.65
C PRO A 33 -5.47 2.31 -11.39
N GLU A 34 -6.40 1.36 -11.36
CA GLU A 34 -6.10 -0.06 -11.18
C GLU A 34 -5.31 -0.64 -12.36
N THR A 35 -5.34 0.01 -13.52
CA THR A 35 -4.65 -0.42 -14.75
C THR A 35 -3.22 0.11 -14.84
N CYS A 36 -2.91 1.21 -14.15
CA CYS A 36 -1.65 1.94 -14.32
C CYS A 36 -0.88 2.17 -13.01
N ALA A 37 -1.48 1.88 -11.85
CA ALA A 37 -0.86 2.06 -10.54
C ALA A 37 -0.58 0.74 -9.83
N MET A 38 0.47 0.75 -9.02
CA MET A 38 0.76 -0.27 -8.03
C MET A 38 0.69 0.37 -6.64
N PHE A 39 0.08 -0.34 -5.69
CA PHE A 39 0.01 0.11 -4.31
C PHE A 39 1.13 -0.50 -3.45
N PHE A 40 1.72 0.33 -2.59
CA PHE A 40 2.70 -0.07 -1.58
C PHE A 40 2.17 0.16 -0.17
N GLY A 41 2.15 -0.89 0.67
CA GLY A 41 1.64 -0.84 2.04
C GLY A 41 2.53 -1.54 3.06
N ASP A 42 2.17 -1.46 4.33
CA ASP A 42 2.96 -2.00 5.44
C ASP A 42 2.13 -2.43 6.66
N SER A 43 0.84 -2.09 6.72
CA SER A 43 0.03 -2.26 7.92
C SER A 43 -1.43 -2.65 7.62
N PRO A 44 -2.21 -3.11 8.62
CA PRO A 44 -3.58 -3.58 8.40
C PRO A 44 -4.54 -2.54 7.79
N ASN A 45 -4.30 -1.25 8.02
CA ASN A 45 -5.13 -0.19 7.44
C ASN A 45 -4.97 -0.06 5.90
N ASP A 46 -4.03 -0.80 5.30
CA ASP A 46 -3.83 -0.94 3.86
C ASP A 46 -4.68 -2.05 3.23
N GLU A 47 -5.37 -2.87 4.02
CA GLU A 47 -6.19 -3.98 3.51
C GLU A 47 -7.18 -3.56 2.41
N PRO A 48 -7.90 -2.41 2.51
CA PRO A 48 -8.77 -1.97 1.42
C PRO A 48 -8.01 -1.69 0.12
N MET A 49 -6.75 -1.23 0.21
CA MET A 49 -5.90 -1.02 -0.96
C MET A 49 -5.47 -2.35 -1.57
N PHE A 50 -5.13 -3.34 -0.73
CA PHE A 50 -4.80 -4.70 -1.17
C PHE A 50 -5.98 -5.40 -1.85
N ALA A 51 -7.20 -5.14 -1.38
CA ALA A 51 -8.42 -5.68 -1.99
C ALA A 51 -8.75 -5.05 -3.34
N HIS A 52 -8.41 -3.76 -3.53
CA HIS A 52 -8.83 -2.97 -4.68
C HIS A 52 -7.86 -3.02 -5.85
N PHE A 53 -6.55 -2.88 -5.59
CA PHE A 53 -5.53 -2.83 -6.64
C PHE A 53 -5.04 -4.24 -7.01
N PRO A 54 -4.94 -4.58 -8.31
CA PRO A 54 -4.42 -5.89 -8.73
C PRO A 54 -2.91 -6.01 -8.48
N HIS A 55 -2.19 -4.90 -8.57
CA HIS A 55 -0.75 -4.83 -8.34
C HIS A 55 -0.49 -4.20 -6.98
N THR A 56 -0.18 -5.05 -6.00
CA THR A 56 0.07 -4.62 -4.61
C THR A 56 1.35 -5.24 -4.07
N CYS A 57 2.13 -4.43 -3.37
CA CYS A 57 3.35 -4.84 -2.69
C CYS A 57 3.27 -4.38 -1.23
N ALA A 58 3.60 -5.24 -0.29
CA ALA A 58 3.83 -4.82 1.08
C ALA A 58 5.29 -4.99 1.48
N VAL A 59 5.76 -4.14 2.38
CA VAL A 59 7.08 -4.32 3.00
C VAL A 59 6.98 -5.29 4.17
N ALA A 60 8.12 -5.86 4.62
CA ALA A 60 8.13 -6.95 5.60
C ALA A 60 7.44 -6.60 6.94
N ASN A 61 7.20 -5.33 7.24
CA ASN A 61 6.42 -4.87 8.40
C ASN A 61 4.99 -5.42 8.44
N ILE A 62 4.42 -5.85 7.31
CA ILE A 62 3.08 -6.43 7.28
C ILE A 62 3.05 -7.85 7.89
N VAL A 63 4.18 -8.56 7.91
CA VAL A 63 4.26 -10.00 8.24
C VAL A 63 3.61 -10.35 9.59
N PRO A 64 3.85 -9.60 10.68
CA PRO A 64 3.21 -9.88 11.97
C PRO A 64 1.69 -9.77 11.96
N PHE A 65 1.10 -9.06 10.99
CA PHE A 65 -0.34 -8.78 10.92
C PHE A 65 -1.06 -9.60 9.83
N MET A 66 -0.39 -10.56 9.20
CA MET A 66 -0.94 -11.32 8.06
C MET A 66 -2.13 -12.21 8.41
N ASP A 67 -2.34 -12.50 9.70
CA ASP A 67 -3.49 -13.23 10.21
C ASP A 67 -4.66 -12.30 10.60
N GLU A 68 -4.40 -10.98 10.70
CA GLU A 68 -5.40 -9.96 11.04
C GLU A 68 -6.12 -9.41 9.80
N ILE A 69 -5.55 -9.60 8.61
CA ILE A 69 -6.10 -9.13 7.33
C ILE A 69 -6.62 -10.30 6.48
N LYS A 70 -7.77 -10.10 5.82
CA LYS A 70 -8.35 -11.05 4.87
C LYS A 70 -7.79 -10.86 3.47
N HIS A 71 -7.65 -9.61 3.02
CA HIS A 71 -7.09 -9.29 1.70
C HIS A 71 -5.59 -9.05 1.80
N LYS A 72 -4.81 -10.00 1.26
CA LYS A 72 -3.35 -10.00 1.32
C LYS A 72 -2.74 -9.27 0.10
N PRO A 73 -1.58 -8.60 0.27
CA PRO A 73 -0.85 -8.03 -0.86
C PRO A 73 -0.39 -9.14 -1.82
N ALA A 74 -0.23 -8.80 -3.11
CA ALA A 74 0.22 -9.74 -4.13
C ALA A 74 1.69 -10.14 -3.96
N TYR A 75 2.52 -9.24 -3.41
CA TYR A 75 3.93 -9.49 -3.08
C TYR A 75 4.29 -8.92 -1.71
N ILE A 76 5.24 -9.56 -1.03
CA ILE A 76 5.84 -9.06 0.21
C ILE A 76 7.36 -9.04 0.03
N THR A 77 7.99 -7.88 0.25
CA THR A 77 9.45 -7.74 0.19
C THR A 77 10.11 -8.39 1.40
N ALA A 78 11.36 -8.81 1.26
CA ALA A 78 12.10 -9.40 2.38
C ALA A 78 12.50 -8.37 3.44
N LYS A 79 12.68 -7.11 3.03
CA LYS A 79 13.10 -6.01 3.93
C LYS A 79 11.93 -5.17 4.43
N GLU A 80 12.14 -4.54 5.57
CA GLU A 80 11.21 -3.60 6.20
C GLU A 80 11.35 -2.18 5.66
N ALA A 81 10.29 -1.39 5.84
CA ALA A 81 10.22 0.06 5.61
C ALA A 81 10.79 0.46 4.24
N GLY A 82 11.52 1.58 4.17
CA GLY A 82 12.10 2.08 2.92
C GLY A 82 13.06 1.09 2.24
N ALA A 83 13.69 0.18 2.99
CA ALA A 83 14.58 -0.82 2.41
C ALA A 83 13.79 -1.89 1.62
N GLY A 84 12.59 -2.25 2.07
CA GLY A 84 11.65 -3.10 1.33
C GLY A 84 11.14 -2.42 0.07
N PHE A 85 10.76 -1.14 0.17
CA PHE A 85 10.37 -0.36 -1.02
C PHE A 85 11.49 -0.33 -2.07
N ASN A 86 12.73 -0.08 -1.65
CA ASN A 86 13.88 -0.07 -2.57
C ASN A 86 14.09 -1.44 -3.25
N GLU A 87 13.96 -2.55 -2.51
CA GLU A 87 14.04 -3.91 -3.06
C GLU A 87 13.04 -4.14 -4.20
N ALA A 88 11.78 -3.74 -4.00
CA ALA A 88 10.75 -3.88 -5.04
C ALA A 88 11.03 -2.98 -6.25
N VAL A 89 11.43 -1.73 -6.02
CA VAL A 89 11.72 -0.78 -7.11
C VAL A 89 12.93 -1.22 -7.93
N GLU A 90 14.00 -1.71 -7.29
CA GLU A 90 15.16 -2.27 -7.99
C GLU A 90 14.75 -3.43 -8.91
N LEU A 91 13.88 -4.33 -8.41
CA LEU A 91 13.36 -5.43 -9.22
C LEU A 91 12.55 -4.92 -10.42
N ILE A 92 11.62 -3.99 -10.21
CA ILE A 92 10.81 -3.40 -11.29
C ILE A 92 11.70 -2.74 -12.34
N LEU A 93 12.66 -1.92 -11.92
CA LEU A 93 13.57 -1.22 -12.82
C LEU A 93 14.48 -2.21 -13.57
N SER A 94 14.91 -3.30 -12.94
CA SER A 94 15.72 -4.34 -13.62
C SER A 94 14.98 -5.06 -14.76
N LYS A 95 13.64 -5.02 -14.73
CA LYS A 95 12.76 -5.62 -15.75
C LYS A 95 12.23 -4.60 -16.76
N ARG A 96 12.54 -3.32 -16.57
CA ARG A 96 12.16 -2.25 -17.48
C ARG A 96 13.12 -2.23 -18.68
N GLY A 97 12.80 -3.04 -19.68
CA GLY A 97 13.52 -3.16 -20.96
C GLY A 97 12.54 -3.28 -22.12
#